data_AF-A0A7W5HG89-F1
#
_entry.id   AF-A0A7W5HG89-F1
#
_cell.length_a   1.000
_cell.length_b   1.000
_cell.length_c   1.000
_cell.angle_alpha   90.00
_cell.angle_beta   90.00
_cell.angle_gamma   90.00
#
_symmetry.space_group_name_H-M   'P 1'
#
loop_
_entity.id
_entity.type
_entity.pdbx_description
1 polymer ?
#
loop_
_entity_poly.entity_id
_entity_poly.type
_entity_poly.pdbx_seq_one_letter_code
_entity_poly.pdbx_strand_id
1 'polypeptide(L)'
;MFRKVAIIGGGAAAATLVSELLERHTDQPLQIYWYTGGGSGRGIAYGTPSPHHLLNVRAASMGMFAGKPRGFLEYAQGLDPRVTGSDFLPRRLYGDYLQSRVGQAIEEAPANGHDVRVIPFAVDSLVPENNGVTVGYGEESTQVDAAVLAIGSLPPRSLPGVSDDALASGRYVTDPWPYLAEAPRDERPLRVLIIGLGLTAVDVLLDLSERWPNATFTALSRHGLLPEAHREAASAPADDGSELVEALEDDPNIRTWFARLREATEHAEDWRVVTDSLRPVTSRLWSLLPEDQRARFLRHARWAWERVRHRMPPQVATQVAELEAKGRFVRGKGRMQSVTLADDGSLTVHRRAADGHVDTANYDVVVQTVGLNTDTERTDHPLVRQLITNGHAVAEELGLGFAAQTDGTLLDSRGKPHGNLFAMGTLLRGALWESTAMPEIRVQARNLADTLLAS
;
A
#
# COMPACT_ATOMS: atom_id res chain seq x y z
N MET A 1 16.44 -22.70 -13.96
CA MET A 1 16.82 -21.49 -13.20
C MET A 1 16.63 -20.33 -14.13
N PHE A 2 15.88 -19.32 -13.73
CA PHE A 2 15.75 -18.12 -14.57
C PHE A 2 17.05 -17.32 -14.49
N ARG A 3 17.66 -17.05 -15.65
CA ARG A 3 18.90 -16.30 -15.76
C ARG A 3 18.64 -14.86 -16.17
N LYS A 4 17.68 -14.64 -17.07
CA LYS A 4 17.20 -13.33 -17.49
C LYS A 4 15.88 -13.06 -16.80
N VAL A 5 15.85 -12.07 -15.91
CA VAL A 5 14.65 -11.71 -15.15
C VAL A 5 14.29 -10.26 -15.40
N ALA A 6 13.05 -10.00 -15.83
CA ALA A 6 12.50 -8.66 -15.87
C ALA A 6 11.77 -8.35 -14.56
N ILE A 7 12.03 -7.18 -13.99
CA ILE A 7 11.31 -6.66 -12.83
C ILE A 7 10.64 -5.35 -13.27
N ILE A 8 9.31 -5.30 -13.18
CA ILE A 8 8.49 -4.21 -13.69
C ILE A 8 7.95 -3.39 -12.53
N GLY A 9 8.38 -2.12 -12.44
CA GLY A 9 7.95 -1.15 -11.44
C GLY A 9 9.13 -0.42 -10.80
N GLY A 10 9.04 0.90 -10.62
CA GLY A 10 10.07 1.72 -9.97
C GLY A 10 9.83 2.00 -8.47
N GLY A 11 9.03 1.17 -7.80
CA GLY A 11 8.64 1.33 -6.41
C GLY A 11 9.47 0.52 -5.40
N ALA A 12 9.17 0.69 -4.11
CA ALA A 12 9.87 0.03 -3.01
C ALA A 12 9.84 -1.51 -3.11
N ALA A 13 8.74 -2.09 -3.58
CA ALA A 13 8.63 -3.54 -3.77
C ALA A 13 9.64 -4.07 -4.80
N ALA A 14 9.68 -3.44 -5.98
CA ALA A 14 10.62 -3.78 -7.03
C ALA A 14 12.08 -3.57 -6.59
N ALA A 15 12.38 -2.43 -5.97
CA ALA A 15 13.72 -2.15 -5.44
C ALA A 15 14.15 -3.22 -4.42
N THR A 16 13.22 -3.67 -3.58
CA THR A 16 13.48 -4.75 -2.60
C THR A 16 13.80 -6.07 -3.27
N LEU A 17 13.03 -6.46 -4.29
CA LEU A 17 13.32 -7.70 -5.05
C LEU A 17 14.63 -7.62 -5.83
N VAL A 18 14.90 -6.49 -6.49
CA VAL A 18 16.16 -6.26 -7.22
C VAL A 18 17.33 -6.43 -6.26
N SER A 19 17.32 -5.77 -5.09
CA SER A 19 18.41 -5.92 -4.13
C SER A 19 18.49 -7.32 -3.51
N GLU A 20 17.35 -7.98 -3.23
CA GLU A 20 17.34 -9.37 -2.75
C GLU A 20 18.02 -10.32 -3.75
N LEU A 21 17.81 -10.13 -5.06
CA LEU A 21 18.47 -10.93 -6.09
C LEU A 21 19.96 -10.57 -6.21
N LEU A 22 20.30 -9.29 -6.17
CA LEU A 22 21.68 -8.81 -6.38
C LEU A 22 22.64 -9.11 -5.21
N GLU A 23 22.12 -9.27 -3.99
CA GLU A 23 22.91 -9.65 -2.80
C GLU A 23 23.17 -11.17 -2.67
N ARG A 24 22.62 -11.99 -3.58
CA ARG A 24 22.72 -13.46 -3.49
C ARG A 24 23.88 -14.00 -4.31
N HIS A 25 24.54 -15.03 -3.80
CA HIS A 25 25.49 -15.78 -4.60
C HIS A 25 24.76 -16.85 -5.41
N THR A 26 25.04 -16.90 -6.72
CA THR A 26 24.47 -17.88 -7.65
C THR A 26 25.57 -18.61 -8.41
N ASP A 27 25.33 -19.87 -8.78
CA ASP A 27 26.28 -20.67 -9.57
C ASP A 27 26.49 -20.13 -11.00
N GLN A 28 25.52 -19.34 -11.48
CA GLN A 28 25.52 -18.72 -12.80
C GLN A 28 25.08 -17.26 -12.69
N PRO A 29 25.67 -16.34 -13.47
CA PRO A 29 25.26 -14.94 -13.49
C PRO A 29 23.78 -14.72 -13.79
N LEU A 30 23.15 -13.82 -13.03
CA LEU A 30 21.84 -13.26 -13.33
C LEU A 30 21.99 -12.05 -14.24
N GLN A 31 21.06 -11.90 -15.18
CA GLN A 31 20.86 -10.70 -15.95
C GLN A 31 19.49 -10.10 -15.61
N ILE A 32 19.50 -9.00 -14.87
CA ILE A 32 18.29 -8.34 -14.37
C ILE A 32 17.96 -7.14 -15.25
N TYR A 33 16.74 -7.10 -15.77
CA TYR A 33 16.18 -5.96 -16.49
C TYR A 33 15.16 -5.27 -15.58
N TRP A 34 15.54 -4.15 -14.97
CA TRP A 34 14.67 -3.42 -14.05
C TRP A 34 14.01 -2.22 -14.75
N TYR A 35 12.73 -2.38 -15.09
CA TYR A 35 11.92 -1.35 -15.75
C TYR A 35 11.27 -0.45 -14.70
N THR A 36 11.78 0.76 -14.54
CA THR A 36 11.36 1.65 -13.43
C THR A 36 10.22 2.59 -13.78
N GLY A 37 9.94 2.83 -15.07
CA GLY A 37 8.95 3.82 -15.50
C GLY A 37 9.23 5.23 -14.98
N GLY A 38 10.51 5.60 -14.86
CA GLY A 38 10.96 6.86 -14.27
C GLY A 38 10.94 6.89 -12.73
N GLY A 39 10.55 5.79 -12.08
CA GLY A 39 10.55 5.66 -10.63
C GLY A 39 11.96 5.58 -10.03
N SER A 40 12.06 5.99 -8.77
CA SER A 40 13.33 6.19 -8.08
C SER A 40 13.67 5.11 -7.05
N GLY A 41 12.90 4.01 -7.01
CA GLY A 41 13.00 2.94 -6.01
C GLY A 41 12.29 3.25 -4.69
N ARG A 42 11.87 4.49 -4.45
CA ARG A 42 11.10 4.89 -3.25
C ARG A 42 9.64 4.45 -3.31
N GLY A 43 9.05 4.45 -4.50
CA GLY A 43 7.60 4.31 -4.68
C GLY A 43 6.78 5.48 -4.11
N ILE A 44 5.47 5.43 -4.31
CA ILE A 44 4.53 6.50 -3.92
C ILE A 44 4.57 6.75 -2.41
N ALA A 45 4.58 5.69 -1.61
CA ALA A 45 4.49 5.78 -0.15
C ALA A 45 5.67 6.54 0.50
N TYR A 46 6.86 6.46 -0.10
CA TYR A 46 8.11 6.98 0.48
C TYR A 46 8.76 8.09 -0.37
N GLY A 47 8.11 8.50 -1.47
CA GLY A 47 8.54 9.59 -2.34
C GLY A 47 8.13 11.00 -1.87
N THR A 48 7.40 11.10 -0.76
CA THR A 48 6.94 12.39 -0.21
C THR A 48 8.10 13.30 0.23
N PRO A 49 8.04 14.62 -0.04
CA PRO A 49 9.01 15.57 0.50
C PRO A 49 8.70 16.01 1.94
N SER A 50 7.45 15.85 2.40
CA SER A 50 7.00 16.35 3.71
C SER A 50 7.70 15.64 4.87
N PRO A 51 8.25 16.37 5.85
CA PRO A 51 8.84 15.79 7.06
C PRO A 51 7.79 15.25 8.04
N HIS A 52 6.54 15.69 7.91
CA HIS A 52 5.43 15.34 8.81
C HIS A 52 4.80 13.99 8.50
N HIS A 53 5.04 13.51 7.28
CA HIS A 53 4.62 12.21 6.81
C HIS A 53 5.46 11.12 7.47
N LEU A 54 5.06 10.68 8.66
CA LEU A 54 5.76 9.64 9.43
C LEU A 54 5.42 8.22 8.95
N LEU A 55 6.37 7.31 9.11
CA LEU A 55 6.10 5.89 9.02
C LEU A 55 5.11 5.48 10.11
N ASN A 56 4.20 4.57 9.78
CA ASN A 56 3.25 3.98 10.73
C ASN A 56 3.78 2.69 11.38
N VAL A 57 5.05 2.37 11.15
CA VAL A 57 5.78 1.23 11.70
C VAL A 57 7.05 1.75 12.34
N ARG A 58 7.44 1.16 13.46
CA ARG A 58 8.63 1.55 14.23
C ARG A 58 9.91 1.27 13.43
N ALA A 59 10.93 2.10 13.63
CA ALA A 59 12.21 2.02 12.93
C ALA A 59 12.86 0.63 12.99
N ALA A 60 12.80 -0.06 14.15
CA ALA A 60 13.37 -1.39 14.33
C ALA A 60 12.74 -2.48 13.45
N SER A 61 11.55 -2.25 12.88
CA SER A 61 10.83 -3.22 12.03
C SER A 61 10.87 -2.88 10.55
N MET A 62 11.50 -1.77 10.16
CA MET A 62 11.42 -1.22 8.82
C MET A 62 12.59 -1.58 7.89
N GLY A 63 13.53 -2.44 8.30
CA GLY A 63 14.60 -2.92 7.41
C GLY A 63 14.08 -3.50 6.09
N MET A 64 14.81 -3.23 5.00
CA MET A 64 14.46 -3.61 3.62
C MET A 64 14.43 -5.12 3.42
N PHE A 65 15.34 -5.86 4.05
CA PHE A 65 15.45 -7.32 3.91
C PHE A 65 14.83 -8.04 5.11
N ALA A 66 14.17 -9.18 4.84
CA ALA A 66 13.56 -9.98 5.90
C ALA A 66 14.60 -10.49 6.92
N GLY A 67 15.80 -10.85 6.46
CA GLY A 67 16.91 -11.30 7.30
C GLY A 67 17.68 -10.17 8.01
N LYS A 68 17.46 -8.90 7.64
CA LYS A 68 18.13 -7.73 8.22
C LYS A 68 17.09 -6.68 8.69
N PRO A 69 16.17 -7.03 9.61
CA PRO A 69 15.02 -6.19 9.97
C PRO A 69 15.40 -4.83 10.60
N ARG A 70 16.61 -4.73 11.17
CA ARG A 70 17.15 -3.51 11.79
C ARG A 70 17.93 -2.61 10.83
N GLY A 71 18.10 -2.99 9.56
CA GLY A 71 18.96 -2.27 8.62
C GLY A 71 18.58 -0.79 8.41
N PHE A 72 17.29 -0.45 8.54
CA PHE A 72 16.85 0.95 8.50
C PHE A 72 17.20 1.72 9.78
N LEU A 73 17.05 1.08 10.94
CA LEU A 73 17.42 1.68 12.22
C LEU A 73 18.92 1.98 12.26
N GLU A 74 19.75 1.04 11.81
CA GLU A 74 21.21 1.21 11.71
C GLU A 74 21.57 2.37 10.79
N TYR A 75 20.92 2.48 9.62
CA TYR A 75 21.08 3.61 8.71
C TYR A 75 20.71 4.95 9.37
N ALA A 76 19.56 5.01 10.03
CA ALA A 76 19.10 6.22 10.72
C ALA A 76 20.02 6.62 11.88
N GLN A 77 20.54 5.64 12.64
CA GLN A 77 21.51 5.88 13.72
C GLN A 77 22.86 6.37 13.22
N GLY A 78 23.25 6.00 12.00
CA GLY A 78 24.43 6.56 11.33
C GLY A 78 24.30 8.07 11.03
N LEU A 79 23.07 8.58 10.90
CA LEU A 79 22.78 10.01 10.68
C LEU A 79 22.51 10.76 11.99
N ASP A 80 21.78 10.14 12.91
CA ASP A 80 21.49 10.67 14.24
C ASP A 80 21.55 9.54 15.30
N PRO A 81 22.61 9.48 16.12
CA PRO A 81 22.78 8.44 17.13
C PRO A 81 21.68 8.38 18.21
N ARG A 82 20.83 9.41 18.31
CA ARG A 82 19.72 9.46 19.28
C ARG A 82 18.51 8.66 18.84
N VAL A 83 18.44 8.28 17.56
CA VAL A 83 17.32 7.48 17.02
C VAL A 83 17.25 6.14 17.74
N THR A 84 16.06 5.81 18.22
CA THR A 84 15.76 4.56 18.91
C THR A 84 14.92 3.64 18.03
N GLY A 85 14.91 2.34 18.37
CA GLY A 85 14.11 1.36 17.65
C GLY A 85 12.60 1.58 17.74
N SER A 86 12.13 2.31 18.77
CA SER A 86 10.72 2.63 18.98
C SER A 86 10.20 3.80 18.15
N ASP A 87 11.09 4.57 17.51
CA ASP A 87 10.73 5.81 16.85
C ASP A 87 9.91 5.57 15.56
N PHE A 88 9.01 6.50 15.27
CA PHE A 88 8.30 6.61 14.01
C PHE A 88 8.95 7.70 13.18
N LEU A 89 9.85 7.31 12.27
CA LEU A 89 10.66 8.24 11.50
C LEU A 89 9.94 8.72 10.22
N PRO A 90 10.34 9.88 9.65
CA PRO A 90 9.75 10.38 8.41
C PRO A 90 9.87 9.39 7.23
N ARG A 91 8.80 9.28 6.43
CA ARG A 91 8.76 8.43 5.23
C ARG A 91 9.83 8.79 4.21
N ARG A 92 10.18 10.08 4.09
CA ARG A 92 11.27 10.55 3.22
C ARG A 92 12.62 9.91 3.57
N LEU A 93 12.91 9.77 4.86
CA LEU A 93 14.16 9.19 5.35
C LEU A 93 14.22 7.69 5.04
N TYR A 94 13.07 7.01 5.09
CA TYR A 94 12.96 5.64 4.62
C TYR A 94 13.17 5.52 3.10
N GLY A 95 12.65 6.47 2.32
CA GLY A 95 12.94 6.57 0.89
C GLY A 95 14.44 6.75 0.61
N ASP A 96 15.14 7.59 1.38
CA ASP A 96 16.60 7.78 1.28
C ASP A 96 17.35 6.47 1.56
N TYR A 97 16.93 5.73 2.60
CA TYR A 97 17.47 4.41 2.92
C TYR A 97 17.28 3.40 1.79
N LEU A 98 16.07 3.29 1.22
CA LEU A 98 15.80 2.38 0.10
C LEU A 98 16.69 2.69 -1.11
N GLN A 99 16.86 3.98 -1.43
CA GLN A 99 17.74 4.41 -2.52
C GLN A 99 19.21 4.08 -2.25
N SER A 100 19.68 4.32 -1.03
CA SER A 100 21.03 3.97 -0.62
C SER A 100 21.28 2.46 -0.78
N ARG A 101 20.31 1.62 -0.39
CA ARG A 101 20.44 0.16 -0.48
C ARG A 101 20.36 -0.37 -1.90
N VAL A 102 19.44 0.12 -2.72
CA VAL A 102 19.38 -0.31 -4.13
C VAL A 102 20.61 0.16 -4.90
N GLY A 103 21.12 1.37 -4.61
CA GLY A 103 22.37 1.88 -5.20
C GLY A 103 23.57 1.00 -4.84
N GLN A 104 23.72 0.65 -3.56
CA GLN A 104 24.76 -0.27 -3.10
C GLN A 104 24.65 -1.64 -3.78
N ALA A 105 23.45 -2.23 -3.84
CA ALA A 105 23.26 -3.53 -4.48
C ALA A 105 23.60 -3.53 -5.98
N ILE A 106 23.30 -2.43 -6.68
CA ILE A 106 23.66 -2.25 -8.10
C ILE A 106 25.17 -2.10 -8.28
N GLU A 107 25.83 -1.34 -7.41
CA GLU A 107 27.29 -1.14 -7.44
C GLU A 107 28.05 -2.45 -7.16
N GLU A 108 27.55 -3.26 -6.22
CA GLU A 108 28.15 -4.54 -5.83
C GLU A 108 27.78 -5.70 -6.79
N ALA A 109 26.78 -5.52 -7.66
CA ALA A 109 26.27 -6.56 -8.56
C ALA A 109 27.36 -7.26 -9.39
N PRO A 110 28.32 -6.56 -10.04
CA PRO A 110 29.37 -7.22 -10.81
C PRO A 110 30.30 -8.07 -9.94
N ALA A 111 30.58 -7.64 -8.70
CA ALA A 111 31.39 -8.40 -7.75
C ALA A 111 30.68 -9.68 -7.29
N ASN A 112 29.34 -9.65 -7.22
CA ASN A 112 28.50 -10.82 -6.96
C ASN A 112 28.23 -11.67 -8.21
N GLY A 113 28.76 -11.27 -9.38
CA GLY A 113 28.63 -12.01 -10.63
C GLY A 113 27.30 -11.77 -11.35
N HIS A 114 26.65 -10.63 -11.16
CA HIS A 114 25.39 -10.27 -11.81
C HIS A 114 25.53 -9.08 -12.76
N ASP A 115 24.64 -9.00 -13.75
CA ASP A 115 24.44 -7.85 -14.62
C ASP A 115 23.05 -7.25 -14.33
N VAL A 116 22.98 -5.92 -14.23
CA VAL A 116 21.74 -5.20 -13.99
C VAL A 116 21.60 -4.04 -14.96
N ARG A 117 20.47 -4.01 -15.67
CA ARG A 117 20.08 -2.94 -16.58
C ARG A 117 18.89 -2.21 -16.00
N VAL A 118 19.12 -0.98 -15.55
CA VAL A 118 18.06 -0.08 -15.09
C VAL A 118 17.49 0.67 -16.30
N ILE A 119 16.22 0.43 -16.60
CA ILE A 119 15.53 0.93 -17.79
C ILE A 119 14.46 1.93 -17.31
N PRO A 120 14.61 3.24 -17.60
CA PRO A 120 13.72 4.27 -17.07
C PRO A 120 12.36 4.35 -17.79
N PHE A 121 11.98 3.33 -18.56
CA PHE A 121 10.75 3.29 -19.34
C PHE A 121 9.69 2.42 -18.66
N ALA A 122 8.42 2.79 -18.86
CA ALA A 122 7.30 1.97 -18.47
C ALA A 122 7.17 0.79 -19.44
N VAL A 123 6.74 -0.35 -18.92
CA VAL A 123 6.39 -1.51 -19.75
C VAL A 123 4.95 -1.39 -20.18
N ASP A 124 4.69 -1.55 -21.47
CA ASP A 124 3.38 -1.42 -22.08
C ASP A 124 2.73 -2.78 -22.32
N SER A 125 3.53 -3.83 -22.48
CA SER A 125 3.04 -5.20 -22.69
C SER A 125 3.96 -6.27 -22.11
N LEU A 126 3.33 -7.35 -21.64
CA LEU A 126 3.98 -8.60 -21.29
C LEU A 126 3.26 -9.74 -22.03
N VAL A 127 4.04 -10.54 -22.76
CA VAL A 127 3.52 -11.69 -23.52
C VAL A 127 4.26 -12.94 -23.08
N PRO A 128 3.63 -13.80 -22.25
CA PRO A 128 4.17 -15.11 -21.91
C PRO A 128 4.23 -16.01 -23.15
N GLU A 129 5.38 -16.67 -23.32
CA GLU A 129 5.67 -17.61 -24.42
C GLU A 129 6.14 -18.96 -23.84
N ASN A 130 6.29 -19.98 -24.70
CA ASN A 130 6.69 -21.33 -24.26
C ASN A 130 8.02 -21.36 -23.49
N ASN A 131 8.96 -20.47 -23.84
CA ASN A 131 10.33 -20.47 -23.31
C ASN A 131 10.73 -19.13 -22.66
N GLY A 132 9.78 -18.29 -22.26
CA GLY A 132 10.11 -16.98 -21.70
C GLY A 132 8.94 -16.00 -21.69
N VAL A 133 9.26 -14.74 -21.47
CA VAL A 133 8.32 -13.62 -21.54
C VAL A 133 8.92 -12.54 -22.44
N THR A 134 8.14 -12.08 -23.41
CA THR A 134 8.49 -10.90 -24.20
C THR A 134 7.97 -9.65 -23.48
N VAL A 135 8.89 -8.74 -23.15
CA VAL A 135 8.61 -7.47 -22.48
C VAL A 135 8.66 -6.35 -23.52
N GLY A 136 7.55 -5.66 -23.75
CA GLY A 136 7.46 -4.53 -24.68
C GLY A 136 7.41 -3.18 -23.97
N TYR A 137 8.18 -2.22 -24.45
CA TYR A 137 8.21 -0.83 -23.98
C TYR A 137 8.49 0.11 -25.16
N GLY A 138 7.58 1.04 -25.44
CA GLY A 138 7.67 1.86 -26.65
C GLY A 138 7.70 1.01 -27.93
N GLU A 139 8.72 1.22 -28.77
CA GLU A 139 8.94 0.42 -30.00
C GLU A 139 9.93 -0.74 -29.80
N GLU A 140 10.44 -0.92 -28.57
CA GLU A 140 11.44 -1.92 -28.24
C GLU A 140 10.80 -3.12 -27.54
N SER A 141 11.50 -4.25 -27.61
CA SER A 141 11.15 -5.45 -26.85
C SER A 141 12.38 -6.20 -26.39
N THR A 142 12.26 -6.89 -25.25
CA THR A 142 13.30 -7.76 -24.70
C THR A 142 12.70 -9.11 -24.31
N GLN A 143 13.34 -10.20 -24.72
CA GLN A 143 13.01 -11.53 -24.23
C GLN A 143 13.78 -11.87 -22.95
N VAL A 144 13.05 -12.33 -21.95
CA VAL A 144 13.57 -12.78 -20.66
C VAL A 144 13.01 -14.17 -20.31
N ASP A 145 13.64 -14.85 -19.36
CA ASP A 145 13.18 -16.18 -18.94
C ASP A 145 11.95 -16.05 -18.04
N ALA A 146 11.91 -15.02 -17.18
CA ALA A 146 10.79 -14.71 -16.29
C ALA A 146 10.57 -13.21 -16.10
N ALA A 147 9.34 -12.83 -15.75
CA ALA A 147 8.96 -11.44 -15.47
C ALA A 147 8.17 -11.31 -14.16
N VAL A 148 8.45 -10.25 -13.41
CA VAL A 148 7.78 -9.94 -12.13
C VAL A 148 7.10 -8.58 -12.18
N LEU A 149 5.80 -8.55 -11.96
CA LEU A 149 5.02 -7.32 -11.78
C LEU A 149 5.11 -6.82 -10.34
N ALA A 150 5.81 -5.72 -10.13
CA ALA A 150 5.98 -5.02 -8.87
C ALA A 150 5.59 -3.53 -8.98
N ILE A 151 4.52 -3.25 -9.75
CA ILE A 151 4.08 -1.89 -10.12
C ILE A 151 3.33 -1.13 -9.01
N GLY A 152 3.03 -1.79 -7.89
CA GLY A 152 2.34 -1.17 -6.74
C GLY A 152 0.83 -0.98 -6.98
N SER A 153 0.24 0.05 -6.36
CA SER A 153 -1.17 0.37 -6.55
C SER A 153 -1.44 0.98 -7.92
N LEU A 154 -2.63 0.72 -8.45
CA LEU A 154 -3.08 1.29 -9.72
C LEU A 154 -3.38 2.79 -9.56
N PRO A 155 -3.40 3.56 -10.66
CA PRO A 155 -3.82 4.96 -10.64
C PRO A 155 -5.19 5.11 -9.95
N PRO A 156 -5.37 6.10 -9.06
CA PRO A 156 -6.64 6.32 -8.40
C PRO A 156 -7.70 6.76 -9.41
N ARG A 157 -8.95 6.41 -9.12
CA ARG A 157 -10.10 6.85 -9.91
C ARG A 157 -11.02 7.68 -9.04
N SER A 158 -11.73 8.61 -9.65
CA SER A 158 -12.76 9.37 -8.97
C SER A 158 -13.85 8.43 -8.45
N LEU A 159 -14.43 8.79 -7.30
CA LEU A 159 -15.58 8.06 -6.78
C LEU A 159 -16.79 8.23 -7.72
N PRO A 160 -17.68 7.22 -7.82
CA PRO A 160 -18.96 7.39 -8.50
C PRO A 160 -19.75 8.58 -7.96
N GLY A 161 -20.38 9.35 -8.86
CA GLY A 161 -21.18 10.53 -8.51
C GLY A 161 -20.42 11.86 -8.54
N VAL A 162 -19.11 11.84 -8.80
CA VAL A 162 -18.34 13.06 -9.07
C VAL A 162 -18.57 13.46 -10.53
N SER A 163 -19.06 14.68 -10.75
CA SER A 163 -19.29 15.22 -12.11
C SER A 163 -17.98 15.57 -12.84
N ASP A 164 -18.01 15.54 -14.17
CA ASP A 164 -16.86 15.91 -15.00
C ASP A 164 -16.42 17.37 -14.78
N ASP A 165 -17.36 18.29 -14.59
CA ASP A 165 -17.06 19.70 -14.28
C ASP A 165 -16.35 19.84 -12.92
N ALA A 166 -16.72 19.03 -11.93
CA ALA A 166 -16.04 19.02 -10.63
C ALA A 166 -14.60 18.48 -10.74
N LEU A 167 -14.34 17.53 -11.63
CA LEU A 167 -12.99 17.04 -11.93
C LEU A 167 -12.18 18.09 -12.69
N ALA A 168 -12.77 18.66 -13.75
CA ALA A 168 -12.13 19.65 -14.61
C ALA A 168 -11.80 20.96 -13.86
N SER A 169 -12.52 21.28 -12.78
CA SER A 169 -12.25 22.47 -11.96
C SER A 169 -10.94 22.39 -11.16
N GLY A 170 -10.35 21.19 -11.02
CA GLY A 170 -9.15 20.96 -10.20
C GLY A 170 -9.40 21.03 -8.67
N ARG A 171 -10.64 21.23 -8.24
CA ARG A 171 -11.02 21.31 -6.82
C ARG A 171 -11.39 19.96 -6.22
N TYR A 172 -11.73 18.98 -7.07
CA TYR A 172 -11.86 17.58 -6.66
C TYR A 172 -10.53 16.87 -6.90
N VAL A 173 -9.81 16.58 -5.82
CA VAL A 173 -8.49 15.97 -5.86
C VAL A 173 -8.63 14.45 -5.74
N THR A 174 -8.40 13.75 -6.86
CA THR A 174 -8.47 12.28 -6.93
C THR A 174 -7.21 11.61 -6.40
N ASP A 175 -6.03 12.14 -6.76
CA ASP A 175 -4.74 11.73 -6.22
C ASP A 175 -4.19 12.83 -5.30
N PRO A 176 -4.11 12.61 -3.98
CA PRO A 176 -3.64 13.64 -3.07
C PRO A 176 -2.14 13.93 -3.21
N TRP A 177 -1.31 13.00 -3.68
CA TRP A 177 0.14 13.15 -3.54
C TRP A 177 0.74 14.23 -4.45
N PRO A 178 0.45 14.27 -5.76
CA PRO A 178 0.89 15.39 -6.61
C PRO A 178 0.30 16.72 -6.13
N TYR A 179 -0.97 16.72 -5.72
CA TYR A 179 -1.64 17.91 -5.20
C TYR A 179 -0.94 18.48 -3.96
N LEU A 180 -0.61 17.65 -2.97
CA LEU A 180 0.10 18.09 -1.76
C LEU A 180 1.52 18.60 -2.06
N ALA A 181 2.20 18.02 -3.05
CA ALA A 181 3.55 18.45 -3.44
C ALA A 181 3.56 19.89 -3.99
N GLU A 182 2.48 20.29 -4.66
CA GLU A 182 2.33 21.60 -5.31
C GLU A 182 1.45 22.58 -4.52
N ALA A 183 0.76 22.11 -3.48
CA ALA A 183 -0.18 22.92 -2.69
C ALA A 183 0.51 24.16 -2.11
N PRO A 184 0.08 25.39 -2.50
CA PRO A 184 0.65 26.61 -1.96
C PRO A 184 0.15 26.86 -0.54
N ARG A 185 0.84 27.76 0.17
CA ARG A 185 0.31 28.36 1.39
C ARG A 185 -0.93 29.19 1.04
N ASP A 186 -2.00 29.08 1.84
CA ASP A 186 -3.25 29.80 1.64
C ASP A 186 -3.85 30.21 2.98
N GLU A 187 -4.09 31.50 3.17
CA GLU A 187 -4.58 32.04 4.44
C GLU A 187 -6.10 32.30 4.43
N ARG A 188 -6.80 31.96 3.35
CA ARG A 188 -8.26 32.06 3.29
C ARG A 188 -8.91 31.02 4.23
N PRO A 189 -10.12 31.29 4.75
CA PRO A 189 -10.85 30.34 5.59
C PRO A 189 -11.51 29.23 4.76
N LEU A 190 -10.71 28.44 4.06
CA LEU A 190 -11.17 27.39 3.14
C LEU A 190 -11.94 26.29 3.91
N ARG A 191 -12.99 25.76 3.28
CA ARG A 191 -13.72 24.57 3.74
C ARG A 191 -13.26 23.38 2.92
N VAL A 192 -12.59 22.43 3.57
CA VAL A 192 -12.00 21.26 2.92
C VAL A 192 -12.75 20.01 3.35
N LEU A 193 -13.21 19.21 2.38
CA LEU A 193 -13.75 17.88 2.63
C LEU A 193 -12.69 16.82 2.35
N ILE A 194 -12.46 15.91 3.28
CA ILE A 194 -11.61 14.72 3.09
C ILE A 194 -12.52 13.49 3.04
N ILE A 195 -12.57 12.79 1.90
CA ILE A 195 -13.39 11.58 1.73
C ILE A 195 -12.54 10.35 2.05
N GLY A 196 -12.78 9.75 3.21
CA GLY A 196 -11.91 8.73 3.78
C GLY A 196 -11.36 9.17 5.14
N LEU A 197 -11.08 8.18 6.00
CA LEU A 197 -10.52 8.38 7.35
C LEU A 197 -9.41 7.35 7.64
N GLY A 198 -8.67 6.95 6.59
CA GLY A 198 -7.47 6.10 6.74
C GLY A 198 -6.21 6.93 7.01
N LEU A 199 -5.03 6.29 7.04
CA LEU A 199 -3.76 6.98 7.26
C LEU A 199 -3.46 8.08 6.22
N THR A 200 -3.83 7.87 4.95
CA THR A 200 -3.73 8.92 3.92
C THR A 200 -4.55 10.16 4.25
N ALA A 201 -5.72 10.01 4.88
CA ALA A 201 -6.54 11.13 5.31
C ALA A 201 -5.85 11.96 6.40
N VAL A 202 -5.13 11.28 7.28
CA VAL A 202 -4.35 11.91 8.36
C VAL A 202 -3.18 12.71 7.79
N ASP A 203 -2.44 12.14 6.84
CA ASP A 203 -1.36 12.83 6.14
C ASP A 203 -1.86 14.10 5.43
N VAL A 204 -2.93 13.97 4.64
CA VAL A 204 -3.58 15.11 3.94
C VAL A 204 -4.04 16.17 4.93
N LEU A 205 -4.69 15.78 6.02
CA LEU A 205 -5.16 16.71 7.05
C LEU A 205 -3.99 17.49 7.65
N LEU A 206 -2.92 16.81 8.08
CA LEU A 206 -1.80 17.45 8.75
C LEU A 206 -1.06 18.40 7.81
N ASP A 207 -0.70 17.94 6.60
CA ASP A 207 0.05 18.75 5.63
C ASP A 207 -0.74 19.99 5.18
N LEU A 208 -2.04 19.83 4.86
CA LEU A 208 -2.88 20.97 4.50
C LEU A 208 -3.20 21.88 5.68
N SER A 209 -3.33 21.37 6.91
CA SER A 209 -3.64 22.21 8.08
C SER A 209 -2.51 23.17 8.45
N GLU A 210 -1.27 22.81 8.12
CA GLU A 210 -0.08 23.65 8.27
C GLU A 210 0.03 24.69 7.14
N ARG A 211 -0.18 24.25 5.89
CA ARG A 211 -0.14 25.14 4.71
C ARG A 211 -1.31 26.12 4.70
N TRP A 212 -2.47 25.71 5.22
CA TRP A 212 -3.71 26.47 5.21
C TRP A 212 -4.16 26.75 6.65
N PRO A 213 -3.53 27.71 7.36
CA PRO A 213 -3.72 27.90 8.80
C PRO A 213 -5.14 28.31 9.21
N ASN A 214 -5.92 28.89 8.28
CA ASN A 214 -7.29 29.34 8.55
C ASN A 214 -8.37 28.38 8.00
N ALA A 215 -7.98 27.29 7.33
CA ALA A 215 -8.91 26.31 6.79
C ALA A 215 -9.61 25.50 7.88
N THR A 216 -10.82 25.02 7.58
CA THR A 216 -11.57 24.04 8.36
C THR A 216 -11.73 22.76 7.56
N PHE A 217 -11.61 21.63 8.24
CA PHE A 217 -11.59 20.30 7.64
C PHE A 217 -12.79 19.49 8.14
N THR A 218 -13.55 18.94 7.21
CA THR A 218 -14.52 17.89 7.49
C THR A 218 -14.01 16.60 6.88
N ALA A 219 -13.96 15.51 7.63
CA ALA A 219 -13.78 14.19 7.04
C ALA A 219 -15.12 13.46 6.90
N LEU A 220 -15.27 12.63 5.88
CA LEU A 220 -16.45 11.80 5.67
C LEU A 220 -16.05 10.36 5.42
N SER A 221 -16.50 9.45 6.28
CA SER A 221 -16.37 8.00 6.04
C SER A 221 -17.59 7.24 6.56
N ARG A 222 -17.75 5.98 6.15
CA ARG A 222 -18.90 5.14 6.52
C ARG A 222 -19.10 5.01 8.03
N HIS A 223 -18.01 5.06 8.80
CA HIS A 223 -18.02 4.84 10.24
C HIS A 223 -17.61 6.07 11.05
N GLY A 224 -16.97 7.09 10.44
CA GLY A 224 -16.53 8.30 11.15
C GLY A 224 -15.37 8.07 12.12
N LEU A 225 -14.59 7.00 11.93
CA LEU A 225 -13.51 6.58 12.83
C LEU A 225 -12.15 6.70 12.16
N LEU A 226 -11.17 7.23 12.90
CA LEU A 226 -9.75 7.27 12.53
C LEU A 226 -9.06 5.94 12.90
N PRO A 227 -7.87 5.65 12.34
CA PRO A 227 -7.04 4.54 12.79
C PRO A 227 -6.68 4.69 14.27
N GLU A 228 -6.50 3.58 14.97
CA GLU A 228 -6.07 3.62 16.38
C GLU A 228 -4.61 4.12 16.48
N ALA A 229 -4.19 4.61 17.64
CA ALA A 229 -2.79 4.98 17.87
C ALA A 229 -1.95 3.78 18.33
N HIS A 230 -0.65 3.81 18.05
CA HIS A 230 0.33 2.99 18.79
C HIS A 230 0.46 3.48 20.25
N ARG A 231 1.02 2.66 21.13
CA ARG A 231 1.54 3.13 22.43
C ARG A 231 2.90 3.81 22.25
N GLU A 232 3.34 4.63 23.19
CA GLU A 232 4.69 5.19 23.15
C GLU A 232 5.74 4.08 23.24
N ALA A 233 5.69 3.31 24.33
CA ALA A 233 6.49 2.11 24.49
C ALA A 233 6.02 1.00 23.56
N ALA A 234 6.97 0.24 23.01
CA ALA A 234 6.66 -1.01 22.32
C ALA A 234 6.27 -2.07 23.36
N SER A 235 5.15 -2.74 23.12
CA SER A 235 4.79 -3.97 23.84
C SER A 235 5.07 -5.13 22.91
N ALA A 236 5.95 -6.04 23.31
CA ALA A 236 6.10 -7.32 22.63
C ALA A 236 4.95 -8.24 23.08
N PRO A 237 4.42 -9.09 22.21
CA PRO A 237 3.54 -10.16 22.63
C PRO A 237 4.17 -11.01 23.74
N ALA A 238 3.38 -11.35 24.76
CA ALA A 238 3.84 -12.20 25.87
C ALA A 238 4.03 -13.66 25.43
N ASP A 239 3.27 -14.10 24.42
CA ASP A 239 3.39 -15.36 23.70
C ASP A 239 3.26 -15.11 22.18
N ASP A 240 3.36 -16.17 21.39
CA ASP A 240 3.21 -16.12 19.92
C ASP A 240 1.76 -16.17 19.44
N GLY A 241 0.78 -16.17 20.35
CA GLY A 241 -0.64 -16.32 20.08
C GLY A 241 -1.04 -17.69 19.54
N SER A 242 -0.20 -18.72 19.70
CA SER A 242 -0.38 -20.06 19.13
C SER A 242 -1.78 -20.64 19.36
N GLU A 243 -2.28 -20.64 20.60
CA GLU A 243 -3.63 -21.15 20.91
C GLU A 243 -4.73 -20.42 20.13
N LEU A 244 -4.64 -19.09 20.00
CA LEU A 244 -5.58 -18.31 19.21
C LEU A 244 -5.44 -18.66 17.73
N VAL A 245 -4.21 -18.74 17.21
CA VAL A 245 -3.96 -19.07 15.81
C VAL A 245 -4.51 -20.45 15.46
N GLU A 246 -4.24 -21.48 16.26
CA GLU A 246 -4.78 -22.83 16.08
C GLU A 246 -6.32 -22.81 16.06
N ALA A 247 -6.96 -22.11 17.00
CA ALA A 247 -8.40 -21.98 17.04
C ALA A 247 -9.00 -21.27 15.81
N LEU A 248 -8.27 -20.33 15.19
CA LEU A 248 -8.69 -19.67 13.95
C LEU A 248 -8.53 -20.60 12.73
N GLU A 249 -7.50 -21.43 12.73
CA GLU A 249 -7.24 -22.41 11.65
C GLU A 249 -8.27 -23.54 11.64
N ASP A 250 -8.72 -23.98 12.82
CA ASP A 250 -9.71 -25.04 12.97
C ASP A 250 -11.12 -24.66 12.49
N ASP A 251 -11.48 -23.37 12.55
CA ASP A 251 -12.79 -22.86 12.08
C ASP A 251 -12.61 -21.59 11.21
N PRO A 252 -12.33 -21.73 9.90
CA PRO A 252 -12.12 -20.62 8.97
C PRO A 252 -13.44 -19.89 8.65
N ASN A 253 -13.97 -19.19 9.66
CA ASN A 253 -15.23 -18.47 9.62
C ASN A 253 -15.04 -17.07 10.22
N ILE A 254 -15.33 -16.03 9.44
CA ILE A 254 -15.01 -14.66 9.86
C ILE A 254 -15.79 -14.21 11.10
N ARG A 255 -16.99 -14.77 11.31
CA ARG A 255 -17.78 -14.45 12.50
C ARG A 255 -17.14 -15.06 13.74
N THR A 256 -16.72 -16.33 13.67
CA THR A 256 -16.00 -17.01 14.75
C THR A 256 -14.71 -16.28 15.04
N TRP A 257 -13.92 -15.95 14.01
CA TRP A 257 -12.65 -15.26 14.16
C TRP A 257 -12.79 -13.94 14.91
N PHE A 258 -13.73 -13.09 14.50
CA PHE A 258 -13.94 -11.81 15.17
C PHE A 258 -14.56 -11.95 16.57
N ALA A 259 -15.27 -13.05 16.87
CA ALA A 259 -15.71 -13.34 18.24
C ALA A 259 -14.51 -13.72 19.12
N ARG A 260 -13.64 -14.62 18.65
CA ARG A 260 -12.40 -15.02 19.33
C ARG A 260 -11.43 -13.87 19.52
N LEU A 261 -11.28 -13.02 18.50
CA LEU A 261 -10.44 -11.83 18.62
C LEU A 261 -10.95 -10.87 19.69
N ARG A 262 -12.28 -10.65 19.78
CA ARG A 262 -12.85 -9.82 20.85
C ARG A 262 -12.58 -10.43 22.22
N GLU A 263 -12.88 -11.71 22.39
CA GLU A 263 -12.62 -12.46 23.62
C GLU A 263 -11.15 -12.35 24.04
N ALA A 264 -10.20 -12.62 23.14
CA ALA A 264 -8.77 -12.50 23.41
C ALA A 264 -8.38 -11.05 23.78
N THR A 265 -8.94 -10.04 23.11
CA THR A 265 -8.64 -8.63 23.44
C THR A 265 -9.24 -8.17 24.77
N GLU A 266 -10.33 -8.78 25.24
CA GLU A 266 -10.93 -8.50 26.55
C GLU A 266 -10.07 -9.05 27.71
N HIS A 267 -9.35 -10.15 27.48
CA HIS A 267 -8.46 -10.78 28.47
C HIS A 267 -7.02 -10.23 28.43
N ALA A 268 -6.64 -9.50 27.37
CA ALA A 268 -5.31 -8.94 27.22
C ALA A 268 -5.16 -7.57 27.89
N GLU A 269 -4.03 -7.31 28.54
CA GLU A 269 -3.68 -5.97 29.05
C GLU A 269 -3.50 -4.92 27.93
N ASP A 270 -3.15 -5.38 26.72
CA ASP A 270 -3.08 -4.57 25.51
C ASP A 270 -3.65 -5.34 24.32
N TRP A 271 -4.78 -4.88 23.79
CA TRP A 271 -5.38 -5.45 22.59
C TRP A 271 -4.42 -5.45 21.38
N ARG A 272 -3.43 -4.53 21.35
CA ARG A 272 -2.46 -4.43 20.25
C ARG A 272 -1.61 -5.67 20.14
N VAL A 273 -1.24 -6.27 21.27
CA VAL A 273 -0.47 -7.51 21.33
C VAL A 273 -1.20 -8.64 20.60
N VAL A 274 -2.51 -8.80 20.85
CA VAL A 274 -3.35 -9.80 20.18
C VAL A 274 -3.43 -9.56 18.66
N THR A 275 -3.49 -8.30 18.24
CA THR A 275 -3.51 -7.97 16.81
C THR A 275 -2.14 -8.19 16.15
N ASP A 276 -1.06 -7.85 16.86
CA ASP A 276 0.31 -7.96 16.36
C ASP A 276 0.79 -9.42 16.29
N SER A 277 0.30 -10.31 17.18
CA SER A 277 0.62 -11.75 17.14
C SER A 277 0.07 -12.44 15.89
N LEU A 278 -1.05 -11.97 15.33
CA LEU A 278 -1.61 -12.52 14.09
C LEU A 278 -0.82 -12.14 12.83
N ARG A 279 0.05 -11.12 12.92
CA ARG A 279 0.72 -10.56 11.73
C ARG A 279 1.49 -11.60 10.90
N PRO A 280 2.32 -12.50 11.48
CA PRO A 280 3.09 -13.46 10.70
C PRO A 280 2.21 -14.49 9.97
N VAL A 281 0.99 -14.73 10.46
CA VAL A 281 0.08 -15.77 9.95
C VAL A 281 -1.12 -15.21 9.21
N THR A 282 -1.29 -13.88 9.13
CA THR A 282 -2.49 -13.25 8.55
C THR A 282 -2.73 -13.67 7.10
N SER A 283 -1.69 -13.74 6.26
CA SER A 283 -1.84 -14.18 4.86
C SER A 283 -2.17 -15.68 4.77
N ARG A 284 -1.64 -16.51 5.68
CA ARG A 284 -1.97 -17.95 5.77
C ARG A 284 -3.43 -18.13 6.16
N LEU A 285 -3.87 -17.48 7.24
CA LEU A 285 -5.27 -17.47 7.67
C LEU A 285 -6.17 -17.03 6.52
N TRP A 286 -5.86 -15.92 5.84
CA TRP A 286 -6.64 -15.45 4.69
C TRP A 286 -6.83 -16.52 3.60
N SER A 287 -5.80 -17.32 3.30
CA SER A 287 -5.89 -18.40 2.30
C SER A 287 -6.77 -19.57 2.73
N LEU A 288 -7.01 -19.75 4.03
CA LEU A 288 -7.91 -20.78 4.56
C LEU A 288 -9.39 -20.37 4.46
N LEU A 289 -9.69 -19.08 4.34
CA LEU A 289 -11.07 -18.61 4.27
C LEU A 289 -11.73 -18.97 2.93
N PRO A 290 -12.91 -19.62 2.96
CA PRO A 290 -13.77 -19.70 1.79
C PRO A 290 -14.08 -18.31 1.20
N GLU A 291 -14.33 -18.26 -0.10
CA GLU A 291 -14.56 -17.00 -0.83
C GLU A 291 -15.72 -16.18 -0.23
N ASP A 292 -16.83 -16.83 0.18
CA ASP A 292 -17.96 -16.15 0.81
C ASP A 292 -17.58 -15.52 2.16
N GLN A 293 -16.65 -16.13 2.91
CA GLN A 293 -16.11 -15.57 4.15
C GLN A 293 -15.15 -14.41 3.89
N ARG A 294 -14.30 -14.49 2.86
CA ARG A 294 -13.45 -13.37 2.40
C ARG A 294 -14.31 -12.17 1.96
N ALA A 295 -15.35 -12.41 1.17
CA ALA A 295 -16.33 -11.37 0.79
C ALA A 295 -17.04 -10.77 2.02
N ARG A 296 -17.43 -11.63 2.98
CA ARG A 296 -18.08 -11.19 4.23
C ARG A 296 -17.15 -10.32 5.08
N PHE A 297 -15.86 -10.67 5.18
CA PHE A 297 -14.84 -9.86 5.84
C PHE A 297 -14.76 -8.46 5.23
N LEU A 298 -14.61 -8.37 3.90
CA LEU A 298 -14.48 -7.09 3.19
C LEU A 298 -15.69 -6.18 3.41
N ARG A 299 -16.88 -6.77 3.45
CA ARG A 299 -18.14 -6.03 3.64
C ARG A 299 -18.31 -5.51 5.08
N HIS A 300 -17.96 -6.31 6.09
CA HIS A 300 -18.40 -6.04 7.48
C HIS A 300 -17.27 -5.74 8.46
N ALA A 301 -16.09 -6.31 8.25
CA ALA A 301 -15.03 -6.37 9.26
C ALA A 301 -13.73 -5.68 8.83
N ARG A 302 -13.47 -5.55 7.52
CA ARG A 302 -12.27 -4.89 6.98
C ARG A 302 -12.00 -3.52 7.60
N TRP A 303 -13.02 -2.67 7.72
CA TRP A 303 -12.83 -1.32 8.26
C TRP A 303 -12.33 -1.35 9.70
N ALA A 304 -12.80 -2.30 10.52
CA ALA A 304 -12.40 -2.44 11.90
C ALA A 304 -10.98 -3.01 12.00
N TRP A 305 -10.67 -4.02 11.17
CA TRP A 305 -9.33 -4.59 11.04
C TRP A 305 -8.30 -3.55 10.62
N GLU A 306 -8.51 -2.84 9.51
CA GLU A 306 -7.58 -1.83 9.00
C GLU A 306 -7.33 -0.73 10.05
N ARG A 307 -8.36 -0.36 10.82
CA ARG A 307 -8.26 0.65 11.89
C ARG A 307 -7.30 0.23 13.02
N VAL A 308 -7.35 -1.03 13.44
CA VAL A 308 -6.54 -1.54 14.55
C VAL A 308 -5.16 -2.03 14.10
N ARG A 309 -5.06 -2.48 12.84
CA ARG A 309 -3.82 -3.01 12.24
C ARG A 309 -2.91 -1.91 11.70
N HIS A 310 -3.46 -0.86 11.10
CA HIS A 310 -2.70 0.25 10.49
C HIS A 310 -2.79 1.50 11.36
N ARG A 311 -2.07 1.46 12.49
CA ARG A 311 -2.14 2.48 13.53
C ARG A 311 -1.39 3.76 13.21
N MET A 312 -1.81 4.88 13.79
CA MET A 312 -1.08 6.15 13.78
C MET A 312 0.09 6.13 14.78
N PRO A 313 1.21 6.80 14.47
CA PRO A 313 2.18 7.20 15.49
C PRO A 313 1.50 8.02 16.60
N PRO A 314 1.92 7.90 17.87
CA PRO A 314 1.30 8.64 18.98
C PRO A 314 1.31 10.16 18.77
N GLN A 315 2.42 10.69 18.24
CA GLN A 315 2.57 12.13 18.00
C GLN A 315 1.58 12.65 16.95
N VAL A 316 1.34 11.85 15.91
CA VAL A 316 0.36 12.14 14.85
C VAL A 316 -1.06 12.13 15.42
N ALA A 317 -1.38 11.16 16.29
CA ALA A 317 -2.68 11.10 16.95
C ALA A 317 -2.93 12.34 17.84
N THR A 318 -1.91 12.81 18.57
CA THR A 318 -2.00 14.04 19.37
C THR A 318 -2.27 15.26 18.49
N GLN A 319 -1.55 15.42 17.37
CA GLN A 319 -1.77 16.54 16.44
C GLN A 319 -3.20 16.56 15.86
N VAL A 320 -3.74 15.39 15.51
CA VAL A 320 -5.12 15.30 15.03
C VAL A 320 -6.11 15.68 16.14
N ALA A 321 -5.91 15.19 17.37
CA ALA A 321 -6.75 15.54 18.52
C ALA A 321 -6.73 17.05 18.82
N GLU A 322 -5.58 17.71 18.67
CA GLU A 322 -5.48 19.16 18.82
C GLU A 322 -6.30 19.92 17.76
N LEU A 323 -6.31 19.45 16.50
CA LEU A 323 -7.13 20.04 15.45
C LEU A 323 -8.63 19.87 15.73
N GLU A 324 -9.04 18.72 16.28
CA GLU A 324 -10.43 18.50 16.74
C GLU A 324 -10.79 19.43 17.89
N ALA A 325 -9.94 19.54 18.91
CA ALA A 325 -10.17 20.39 20.08
C ALA A 325 -10.28 21.88 19.72
N LYS A 326 -9.54 22.32 18.71
CA LYS A 326 -9.60 23.69 18.16
C LYS A 326 -10.80 23.91 17.22
N GLY A 327 -11.65 22.91 16.98
CA GLY A 327 -12.76 22.99 16.04
C GLY A 327 -12.33 23.11 14.57
N ARG A 328 -11.05 22.88 14.27
CA ARG A 328 -10.50 22.93 12.90
C ARG A 328 -10.76 21.65 12.12
N PHE A 329 -11.00 20.54 12.81
CA PHE A 329 -11.29 19.25 12.19
C PHE A 329 -12.54 18.60 12.80
N VAL A 330 -13.44 18.12 11.94
CA VAL A 330 -14.66 17.42 12.34
C VAL A 330 -14.79 16.09 11.57
N ARG A 331 -15.03 15.01 12.31
CA ARG A 331 -15.32 13.69 11.73
C ARG A 331 -16.80 13.53 11.44
N GLY A 332 -17.12 13.23 10.18
CA GLY A 332 -18.45 12.91 9.70
C GLY A 332 -18.62 11.41 9.43
N LYS A 333 -19.77 10.88 9.83
CA LYS A 333 -20.23 9.53 9.51
C LYS A 333 -21.27 9.58 8.40
N GLY A 334 -20.97 8.96 7.26
CA GLY A 334 -21.87 8.91 6.11
C GLY A 334 -21.20 8.42 4.84
N ARG A 335 -21.91 8.56 3.71
CA ARG A 335 -21.42 8.22 2.38
C ARG A 335 -21.61 9.40 1.45
N MET A 336 -20.55 9.78 0.74
CA MET A 336 -20.69 10.71 -0.39
C MET A 336 -21.57 10.05 -1.46
N GLN A 337 -22.52 10.80 -2.00
CA GLN A 337 -23.41 10.36 -3.10
C GLN A 337 -23.08 11.06 -4.41
N SER A 338 -22.84 12.36 -4.37
CA SER A 338 -22.40 13.12 -5.54
C SER A 338 -21.60 14.36 -5.16
N VAL A 339 -20.80 14.83 -6.12
CA VAL A 339 -20.04 16.08 -6.05
C VAL A 339 -20.22 16.83 -7.38
N THR A 340 -20.76 18.04 -7.31
CA THR A 340 -21.00 18.92 -8.45
C THR A 340 -20.33 20.26 -8.27
N LEU A 341 -19.89 20.88 -9.36
CA LEU A 341 -19.41 22.26 -9.35
C LEU A 341 -20.61 23.22 -9.26
N ALA A 342 -20.57 24.15 -8.32
CA ALA A 342 -21.57 25.21 -8.18
C ALA A 342 -21.16 26.46 -8.96
N ASP A 343 -22.12 27.35 -9.21
CA ASP A 343 -21.91 28.60 -9.97
C ASP A 343 -20.89 29.54 -9.29
N ASP A 344 -20.77 29.48 -7.96
CA ASP A 344 -19.79 30.25 -7.18
C ASP A 344 -18.38 29.63 -7.19
N GLY A 345 -18.20 28.51 -7.90
CA GLY A 345 -16.96 27.76 -8.01
C GLY A 345 -16.67 26.82 -6.84
N SER A 346 -17.54 26.73 -5.84
CA SER A 346 -17.43 25.72 -4.78
C SER A 346 -17.92 24.34 -5.26
N LEU A 347 -17.58 23.29 -4.52
CA LEU A 347 -18.07 21.94 -4.75
C LEU A 347 -19.23 21.65 -3.82
N THR A 348 -20.42 21.47 -4.39
CA THR A 348 -21.60 20.99 -3.67
C THR A 348 -21.51 19.48 -3.51
N VAL A 349 -21.52 19.02 -2.25
CA VAL A 349 -21.42 17.61 -1.90
C VAL A 349 -22.72 17.18 -1.25
N HIS A 350 -23.36 16.19 -1.87
CA HIS A 350 -24.48 15.47 -1.25
C HIS A 350 -23.95 14.25 -0.52
N ARG A 351 -24.26 14.13 0.77
CA ARG A 351 -23.87 12.99 1.59
C ARG A 351 -25.10 12.36 2.24
N ARG A 352 -25.12 11.03 2.25
CA ARG A 352 -26.10 10.26 3.01
C ARG A 352 -25.56 10.01 4.42
N ALA A 353 -26.24 10.57 5.41
CA ALA A 353 -25.98 10.33 6.82
C ALA A 353 -26.37 8.89 7.23
N ALA A 354 -25.96 8.49 8.43
CA ALA A 354 -26.17 7.14 8.93
C ALA A 354 -27.65 6.81 9.19
N ASP A 355 -28.47 7.81 9.50
CA ASP A 355 -29.92 7.73 9.66
C ASP A 355 -30.70 7.73 8.33
N GLY A 356 -29.98 7.86 7.21
CA GLY A 356 -30.55 7.87 5.87
C GLY A 356 -30.91 9.26 5.34
N HIS A 357 -30.79 10.31 6.15
CA HIS A 357 -30.98 11.68 5.68
C HIS A 357 -29.88 12.07 4.68
N VAL A 358 -30.22 12.97 3.74
CA VAL A 358 -29.27 13.50 2.76
C VAL A 358 -28.95 14.93 3.13
N ASP A 359 -27.73 15.14 3.62
CA ASP A 359 -27.19 16.47 3.88
C ASP A 359 -26.52 17.01 2.61
N THR A 360 -26.61 18.33 2.43
CA THR A 360 -25.88 19.05 1.39
C THR A 360 -24.96 20.08 2.03
N ALA A 361 -23.70 20.12 1.59
CA ALA A 361 -22.73 21.10 2.03
C ALA A 361 -21.78 21.49 0.89
N ASN A 362 -21.37 22.77 0.86
CA ASN A 362 -20.40 23.28 -0.09
C ASN A 362 -18.99 23.29 0.51
N TYR A 363 -18.00 22.98 -0.32
CA TYR A 363 -16.58 22.94 0.03
C TYR A 363 -15.74 23.62 -1.04
N ASP A 364 -14.65 24.27 -0.64
CA ASP A 364 -13.72 24.89 -1.59
C ASP A 364 -12.85 23.85 -2.30
N VAL A 365 -12.52 22.77 -1.58
CA VAL A 365 -11.69 21.65 -2.05
C VAL A 365 -12.24 20.34 -1.46
N VAL A 366 -12.27 19.29 -2.28
CA VAL A 366 -12.62 17.93 -1.86
C VAL A 366 -11.44 17.01 -2.18
N VAL A 367 -10.89 16.33 -1.19
CA VAL A 367 -9.75 15.43 -1.34
C VAL A 367 -10.15 13.99 -1.08
N GLN A 368 -9.93 13.12 -2.07
CA GLN A 368 -10.21 11.70 -1.98
C GLN A 368 -9.06 10.95 -1.29
N THR A 369 -9.37 10.17 -0.24
CA THR A 369 -8.40 9.37 0.53
C THR A 369 -8.95 7.97 0.84
N VAL A 370 -9.65 7.37 -0.11
CA VAL A 370 -10.39 6.09 0.05
C VAL A 370 -9.54 4.82 -0.07
N GLY A 371 -8.22 4.95 0.01
CA GLY A 371 -7.26 3.85 -0.08
C GLY A 371 -6.75 3.58 -1.49
N LEU A 372 -5.99 2.50 -1.64
CA LEU A 372 -5.32 2.12 -2.87
C LEU A 372 -6.31 1.56 -3.90
N ASN A 373 -6.14 1.92 -5.17
CA ASN A 373 -6.85 1.25 -6.26
C ASN A 373 -6.12 -0.07 -6.59
N THR A 374 -6.86 -1.17 -6.51
CA THR A 374 -6.40 -2.53 -6.85
C THR A 374 -7.31 -3.22 -7.87
N ASP A 375 -8.30 -2.49 -8.40
CA ASP A 375 -9.27 -3.01 -9.34
C ASP A 375 -8.61 -3.11 -10.74
N THR A 376 -8.17 -4.31 -11.07
CA THR A 376 -7.45 -4.62 -12.31
C THR A 376 -8.37 -4.66 -13.53
N GLU A 377 -9.68 -4.87 -13.33
CA GLU A 377 -10.67 -4.85 -14.43
C GLU A 377 -11.02 -3.43 -14.85
N ARG A 378 -11.07 -2.50 -13.89
CA ARG A 378 -11.48 -1.13 -14.13
C ARG A 378 -10.34 -0.16 -13.86
N THR A 379 -9.27 -0.26 -14.65
CA THR A 379 -8.11 0.63 -14.56
C THR A 379 -7.74 1.22 -15.92
N ASP A 380 -7.05 2.36 -15.87
CA ASP A 380 -6.45 3.00 -17.04
C ASP A 380 -4.96 2.67 -17.19
N HIS A 381 -4.39 1.85 -16.29
CA HIS A 381 -3.00 1.43 -16.39
C HIS A 381 -2.77 0.55 -17.64
N PRO A 382 -1.94 0.96 -18.62
CA PRO A 382 -1.83 0.29 -19.92
C PRO A 382 -1.47 -1.20 -19.83
N LEU A 383 -0.38 -1.53 -19.11
CA LEU A 383 0.06 -2.92 -18.93
C LEU A 383 -1.00 -3.82 -18.29
N VAL A 384 -1.69 -3.34 -17.26
CA VAL A 384 -2.70 -4.13 -16.56
C VAL A 384 -3.89 -4.40 -17.48
N ARG A 385 -4.34 -3.39 -18.23
CA ARG A 385 -5.39 -3.55 -19.25
C ARG A 385 -4.96 -4.56 -20.31
N GLN A 386 -3.72 -4.50 -20.77
CA GLN A 386 -3.18 -5.43 -21.76
C GLN A 386 -3.20 -6.87 -21.24
N LEU A 387 -2.73 -7.11 -20.02
CA LEU A 387 -2.69 -8.44 -19.41
C LEU A 387 -4.09 -9.04 -19.24
N ILE A 388 -5.07 -8.24 -18.77
CA ILE A 388 -6.47 -8.68 -18.62
C ILE A 388 -7.11 -8.94 -19.98
N THR A 389 -6.98 -8.01 -20.93
CA THR A 389 -7.62 -8.11 -22.26
C THR A 389 -7.11 -9.31 -23.05
N ASN A 390 -5.81 -9.60 -22.96
CA ASN A 390 -5.19 -10.73 -23.65
C ASN A 390 -5.33 -12.05 -22.89
N GLY A 391 -5.92 -12.04 -21.69
CA GLY A 391 -6.08 -13.23 -20.85
C GLY A 391 -4.77 -13.81 -20.32
N HIS A 392 -3.70 -13.01 -20.29
CA HIS A 392 -2.41 -13.36 -19.68
C HIS A 392 -2.44 -13.23 -18.16
N ALA A 393 -3.32 -12.40 -17.61
CA ALA A 393 -3.67 -12.42 -16.20
C ALA A 393 -5.19 -12.30 -16.07
N VAL A 394 -5.73 -12.69 -14.93
CA VAL A 394 -7.14 -12.49 -14.58
C VAL A 394 -7.25 -11.73 -13.26
N ALA A 395 -8.32 -10.95 -13.11
CA ALA A 395 -8.62 -10.28 -11.86
C ALA A 395 -8.91 -11.30 -10.75
N GLU A 396 -8.55 -10.95 -9.52
CA GLU A 396 -9.02 -11.70 -8.36
C GLU A 396 -10.51 -11.39 -8.10
N GLU A 397 -11.29 -12.40 -7.71
CA GLU A 397 -12.76 -12.36 -7.64
C GLU A 397 -13.34 -11.21 -6.78
N LEU A 398 -12.60 -10.75 -5.78
CA LEU A 398 -13.02 -9.67 -4.87
C LEU A 398 -12.49 -8.30 -5.29
N GLY A 399 -11.87 -8.18 -6.47
CA GLY A 399 -11.32 -6.93 -7.01
C GLY A 399 -10.07 -6.43 -6.28
N LEU A 400 -9.32 -7.35 -5.68
CA LEU A 400 -8.14 -7.05 -4.85
C LEU A 400 -6.81 -7.34 -5.56
N GLY A 401 -6.76 -7.10 -6.87
CA GLY A 401 -5.57 -7.26 -7.70
C GLY A 401 -5.72 -8.37 -8.74
N PHE A 402 -4.65 -9.12 -8.97
CA PHE A 402 -4.66 -10.27 -9.87
C PHE A 402 -4.88 -11.58 -9.10
N ALA A 403 -5.50 -12.55 -9.76
CA ALA A 403 -5.52 -13.91 -9.26
C ALA A 403 -4.11 -14.52 -9.40
N ALA A 404 -3.61 -15.10 -8.30
CA ALA A 404 -2.27 -15.64 -8.21
C ALA A 404 -2.20 -16.79 -7.20
N GLN A 405 -1.19 -17.63 -7.33
CA GLN A 405 -0.77 -18.54 -6.28
C GLN A 405 -0.08 -17.78 -5.14
N THR A 406 0.06 -18.42 -3.97
CA THR A 406 0.63 -17.79 -2.77
C THR A 406 2.12 -17.44 -2.88
N ASP A 407 2.82 -18.02 -3.87
CA ASP A 407 4.20 -17.68 -4.22
C ASP A 407 4.32 -16.48 -5.18
N GLY A 408 3.18 -15.91 -5.60
CA GLY A 408 3.10 -14.79 -6.51
C GLY A 408 2.94 -15.16 -7.98
N THR A 409 2.87 -16.44 -8.33
CA THR A 409 2.66 -16.90 -9.71
C THR A 409 1.29 -16.47 -10.22
N LEU A 410 1.24 -15.73 -11.33
CA LEU A 410 -0.02 -15.23 -11.90
C LEU A 410 -0.79 -16.35 -12.62
N LEU A 411 -2.13 -16.27 -12.55
CA LEU A 411 -3.03 -17.18 -13.25
C LEU A 411 -3.50 -16.60 -14.59
N ASP A 412 -3.55 -17.43 -15.62
CA ASP A 412 -4.14 -17.08 -16.92
C ASP A 412 -5.68 -17.10 -16.88
N SER A 413 -6.33 -16.68 -17.98
CA SER A 413 -7.80 -16.68 -18.12
C SER A 413 -8.47 -18.06 -17.99
N ARG A 414 -7.71 -19.16 -18.02
CA ARG A 414 -8.20 -20.54 -17.78
C ARG A 414 -7.92 -21.01 -16.34
N GLY A 415 -7.42 -20.13 -15.48
CA GLY A 415 -7.02 -20.45 -14.11
C GLY A 415 -5.72 -21.25 -14.02
N LYS A 416 -4.93 -21.34 -15.10
CA LYS A 416 -3.66 -22.07 -15.10
C LYS A 416 -2.53 -21.13 -14.65
N PRO A 417 -1.66 -21.55 -13.72
CA PRO A 417 -0.48 -20.76 -13.36
C PRO A 417 0.50 -20.68 -14.53
N HIS A 418 1.08 -19.48 -14.71
CA HIS A 418 2.24 -19.30 -15.60
C HIS A 418 3.48 -19.97 -15.02
N GLY A 419 4.37 -20.48 -15.87
CA GLY A 419 5.66 -20.99 -15.39
C GLY A 419 6.65 -19.88 -15.04
N ASN A 420 6.43 -18.66 -15.52
CA ASN A 420 7.45 -17.61 -15.58
C ASN A 420 6.92 -16.18 -15.47
N LEU A 421 5.66 -16.01 -15.05
CA LEU A 421 5.06 -14.69 -14.84
C LEU A 421 4.54 -14.58 -13.40
N PHE A 422 5.11 -13.64 -12.66
CA PHE A 422 4.86 -13.45 -11.25
C PHE A 422 4.41 -12.01 -10.96
N ALA A 423 3.80 -11.79 -9.80
CA ALA A 423 3.55 -10.47 -9.24
C ALA A 423 3.99 -10.42 -7.78
N MET A 424 4.07 -9.22 -7.21
CA MET A 424 4.30 -9.01 -5.78
C MET A 424 3.71 -7.68 -5.30
N GLY A 425 3.54 -7.57 -3.98
CA GLY A 425 3.03 -6.36 -3.35
C GLY A 425 1.54 -6.14 -3.61
N THR A 426 1.13 -4.88 -3.78
CA THR A 426 -0.27 -4.45 -3.65
C THR A 426 -1.25 -5.19 -4.57
N LEU A 427 -0.80 -5.61 -5.76
CA LEU A 427 -1.66 -6.35 -6.71
C LEU A 427 -1.86 -7.82 -6.38
N LEU A 428 -1.24 -8.32 -5.31
CA LEU A 428 -1.54 -9.64 -4.76
C LEU A 428 -2.49 -9.60 -3.56
N ARG A 429 -3.09 -8.45 -3.23
CA ARG A 429 -3.87 -8.30 -1.99
C ARG A 429 -5.02 -9.31 -1.84
N GLY A 430 -5.60 -9.77 -2.94
CA GLY A 430 -6.65 -10.81 -2.95
C GLY A 430 -6.12 -12.21 -2.67
N ALA A 431 -4.92 -12.54 -3.17
CA ALA A 431 -4.25 -13.82 -2.89
C ALA A 431 -3.54 -13.83 -1.52
N LEU A 432 -2.96 -12.69 -1.14
CA LEU A 432 -2.17 -12.45 0.06
C LEU A 432 -2.70 -11.21 0.78
N TRP A 433 -3.59 -11.40 1.76
CA TRP A 433 -4.01 -10.28 2.60
C TRP A 433 -2.82 -9.67 3.35
N GLU A 434 -2.84 -8.37 3.61
CA GLU A 434 -1.71 -7.55 4.11
C GLU A 434 -0.52 -7.37 3.14
N SER A 435 -0.72 -7.53 1.83
CA SER A 435 0.31 -7.34 0.79
C SER A 435 0.62 -5.86 0.42
N THR A 436 0.62 -4.94 1.38
CA THR A 436 0.79 -3.50 1.09
C THR A 436 1.91 -2.82 1.88
N ALA A 437 2.33 -3.38 3.01
CA ALA A 437 3.33 -2.77 3.88
C ALA A 437 4.69 -3.44 3.71
N MET A 438 5.77 -2.69 3.97
CA MET A 438 7.12 -3.19 3.71
C MET A 438 7.51 -4.47 4.45
N PRO A 439 7.12 -4.69 5.73
CA PRO A 439 7.52 -5.93 6.38
C PRO A 439 6.93 -7.19 5.75
N GLU A 440 5.79 -7.09 5.08
CA GLU A 440 5.19 -8.15 4.28
C GLU A 440 5.84 -8.22 2.88
N ILE A 441 6.04 -7.08 2.22
CA ILE A 441 6.67 -6.99 0.89
C ILE A 441 8.10 -7.58 0.90
N ARG A 442 8.90 -7.35 1.94
CA ARG A 442 10.25 -7.91 2.02
C ARG A 442 10.27 -9.43 2.16
N VAL A 443 9.25 -10.01 2.80
CA VAL A 443 9.11 -11.47 2.89
C VAL A 443 8.72 -12.02 1.52
N GLN A 444 7.81 -11.37 0.80
CA GLN A 444 7.48 -11.73 -0.58
C GLN A 444 8.70 -11.62 -1.50
N ALA A 445 9.48 -10.54 -1.39
CA ALA A 445 10.69 -10.35 -2.19
C ALA A 445 11.71 -11.49 -1.96
N ARG A 446 11.96 -11.85 -0.70
CA ARG A 446 12.83 -12.98 -0.36
C ARG A 446 12.32 -14.30 -0.93
N ASN A 447 11.05 -14.64 -0.70
CA ASN A 447 10.47 -15.90 -1.16
C ASN A 447 10.45 -15.97 -2.69
N LEU A 448 10.11 -14.88 -3.37
CA LEU A 448 10.11 -14.82 -4.82
C LEU A 448 11.53 -14.92 -5.38
N ALA A 449 12.53 -14.31 -4.73
CA ALA A 449 13.93 -14.52 -5.09
C ALA A 449 14.34 -16.00 -4.92
N ASP A 450 13.89 -16.69 -3.87
CA ASP A 450 14.11 -18.15 -3.73
C ASP A 450 13.50 -18.92 -4.91
N THR A 451 12.24 -18.63 -5.28
CA THR A 451 11.54 -19.26 -6.41
C THR A 451 12.25 -19.04 -7.74
N LEU A 452 12.69 -17.80 -8.01
CA LEU A 452 13.34 -17.45 -9.28
C LEU A 452 14.68 -18.16 -9.46
N LEU A 453 15.39 -18.42 -8.36
CA LEU A 453 16.71 -19.08 -8.34
C LEU A 453 16.63 -20.60 -8.27
N ALA A 454 15.56 -21.17 -7.70
CA ALA A 454 15.38 -22.62 -7.57
C ALA A 454 14.81 -23.29 -8.83
N SER A 455 14.13 -22.52 -9.69
CA SER A 455 13.49 -23.02 -10.92
C SER A 455 14.50 -23.52 -11.93
#